data_AF-L1J7K3-F1
#
_entry.id   AF-L1J7K3-F1
#
_cell.length_a   1.000
_cell.length_b   1.000
_cell.length_c   1.000
_cell.angle_alpha   90.00
_cell.angle_beta   90.00
_cell.angle_gamma   90.00
#
_symmetry.space_group_name_H-M   'P 1'
#
loop_
_entity.id
_entity.type
_entity.pdbx_description
1 polymer ?
#
loop_
_entity_poly.entity_id
_entity_poly.type
_entity_poly.pdbx_seq_one_letter_code
_entity_poly.pdbx_strand_id
1 'polypeptide(L)'
;MFYSTNVLQKKGPLGTIWIAAHHDVAKKLTKLQILNTNICETAEQIENPEQEMALRLSSHLLVGLSKIYTRKVQFLFTDCNEALSKITLAFRPSNVDLAPVSSKAQIKAITLEDPGISGIDLDLELNLTDADWLGSE
;
A
#
# COMPACT_ATOMS: atom_id res chain seq x y z
N MET A 1 -28.87 0.89 29.21
CA MET A 1 -27.66 0.78 28.37
C MET A 1 -27.50 2.13 27.69
N PHE A 2 -26.61 2.99 28.20
CA PHE A 2 -26.42 4.36 27.71
C PHE A 2 -25.63 4.30 26.39
N TYR A 3 -26.33 4.24 25.27
CA TYR A 3 -25.74 4.46 23.97
C TYR A 3 -26.24 5.80 23.46
N SER A 4 -25.35 6.78 23.44
CA SER A 4 -25.57 8.05 22.76
C SER A 4 -25.75 7.73 21.27
N THR A 5 -27.00 7.71 20.80
CA THR A 5 -27.36 7.47 19.40
C THR A 5 -26.70 8.46 18.45
N ASN A 6 -26.22 9.61 18.97
CA ASN A 6 -25.42 10.60 18.25
C ASN A 6 -23.96 10.17 18.00
N VAL A 7 -23.30 9.52 18.95
CA VAL A 7 -21.88 9.14 18.83
C VAL A 7 -21.71 7.98 17.82
N LEU A 8 -22.72 7.11 17.72
CA LEU A 8 -22.71 5.90 16.89
C LEU A 8 -23.58 6.02 15.63
N GLN A 9 -23.86 7.23 15.14
CA GLN A 9 -24.57 7.37 13.88
C GLN A 9 -23.77 6.73 12.74
N LYS A 10 -24.44 5.94 11.90
CA LYS A 10 -23.84 5.21 10.77
C LYS A 10 -23.06 6.08 9.78
N LYS A 11 -23.26 7.40 9.81
CA LYS A 11 -22.60 8.38 8.92
C LYS A 11 -21.38 9.08 9.54
N GLY A 12 -21.06 8.84 10.81
CA GLY A 12 -19.89 9.43 11.47
C GLY A 12 -18.60 8.60 11.31
N PRO A 13 -17.41 9.19 11.57
CA PRO A 13 -16.14 8.47 11.58
C PRO A 13 -16.15 7.32 12.60
N LEU A 14 -16.70 7.57 13.79
CA LEU A 14 -16.90 6.57 14.85
C LEU A 14 -17.88 5.46 14.44
N GLY A 15 -18.88 5.77 13.62
CA GLY A 15 -19.83 4.77 13.09
C GLY A 15 -19.15 3.78 12.13
N THR A 16 -18.22 4.27 11.32
CA THR A 16 -17.43 3.45 10.38
C THR A 16 -16.52 2.48 11.14
N ILE A 17 -15.86 2.97 12.20
CA ILE A 17 -15.02 2.18 13.10
C ILE A 17 -15.84 1.17 13.90
N TRP A 18 -17.02 1.57 14.37
CA TRP A 18 -17.93 0.67 15.07
C TRP A 18 -18.35 -0.52 14.21
N ILE A 19 -18.69 -0.26 12.94
CA ILE A 19 -19.02 -1.31 11.97
C ILE A 19 -17.78 -2.20 11.75
N ALA A 20 -16.59 -1.63 11.63
CA ALA A 20 -15.35 -2.40 11.48
C ALA A 20 -15.00 -3.26 12.71
N ALA A 21 -15.41 -2.84 13.91
CA ALA A 21 -15.20 -3.61 15.13
C ALA A 21 -16.03 -4.89 15.16
N HIS A 22 -17.33 -4.78 14.86
CA HIS A 22 -18.32 -5.86 15.04
C HIS A 22 -18.59 -6.68 13.79
N HIS A 23 -18.36 -6.11 12.61
CA HIS A 23 -18.57 -6.79 11.34
C HIS A 23 -17.25 -6.97 10.60
N ASP A 24 -17.27 -7.88 9.63
CA ASP A 24 -16.17 -8.04 8.71
C ASP A 24 -16.00 -6.77 7.85
N VAL A 25 -14.85 -6.11 8.01
CA VAL A 25 -14.50 -4.84 7.36
C VAL A 25 -14.67 -4.95 5.85
N ALA A 26 -14.23 -6.06 5.26
CA ALA A 26 -14.27 -6.27 3.80
C ALA A 26 -15.69 -6.43 3.25
N LYS A 27 -16.66 -6.82 4.09
CA LYS A 27 -18.05 -7.05 3.68
C LYS A 27 -18.95 -5.82 3.87
N LYS A 28 -18.55 -4.89 4.74
CA LYS A 28 -19.42 -3.78 5.17
C LYS A 28 -18.88 -2.39 4.87
N LEU A 29 -17.58 -2.23 4.65
CA LEU A 29 -16.98 -0.95 4.30
C LEU A 29 -16.44 -0.96 2.87
N THR A 30 -16.66 0.13 2.15
CA THR A 30 -16.04 0.35 0.83
C THR A 30 -14.56 0.76 1.01
N LYS A 31 -13.68 0.42 0.05
CA LYS A 31 -12.26 0.85 0.04
C LYS A 31 -12.12 2.36 0.30
N LEU A 32 -12.96 3.19 -0.32
CA LEU A 32 -12.98 4.64 -0.12
C LEU A 32 -13.27 5.06 1.33
N GLN A 33 -14.21 4.39 2.00
CA GLN A 33 -14.54 4.71 3.40
C GLN A 33 -13.37 4.38 4.33
N ILE A 34 -12.71 3.25 4.09
CA ILE A 34 -11.52 2.84 4.83
C ILE A 34 -10.41 3.86 4.63
N LEU A 35 -10.14 4.28 3.39
CA LEU A 35 -9.09 5.25 3.08
C LEU A 35 -9.36 6.64 3.67
N ASN A 36 -10.59 7.14 3.56
CA ASN A 36 -10.99 8.46 4.08
C ASN A 36 -11.03 8.55 5.61
N THR A 37 -11.06 7.43 6.33
CA THR A 37 -11.10 7.44 7.80
C THR A 37 -9.75 7.88 8.38
N ASN A 38 -9.70 8.98 9.11
CA ASN A 38 -8.47 9.44 9.78
C ASN A 38 -8.22 8.65 11.06
N ILE A 39 -7.07 7.96 11.13
CA ILE A 39 -6.73 7.10 12.27
C ILE A 39 -6.30 7.94 13.47
N CYS A 40 -5.50 8.98 13.27
CA CYS A 40 -4.95 9.83 14.32
C CYS A 40 -6.07 10.63 15.00
N GLU A 41 -6.88 11.32 14.20
CA GLU A 41 -8.01 12.11 14.70
C GLU A 41 -9.01 11.25 15.48
N THR A 42 -9.27 10.02 15.01
CA THR A 42 -10.19 9.16 15.76
C THR A 42 -9.56 8.57 17.03
N ALA A 43 -8.24 8.34 17.05
CA ALA A 43 -7.55 7.93 18.27
C ALA A 43 -7.64 9.03 19.33
N GLU A 44 -7.41 10.29 18.94
CA GLU A 44 -7.55 11.45 19.82
C GLU A 44 -8.98 11.60 20.35
N GLN A 45 -10.00 11.39 19.50
CA GLN A 45 -11.41 11.38 19.92
C GLN A 45 -11.76 10.26 20.91
N ILE A 46 -11.07 9.11 20.84
CA ILE A 46 -11.27 8.01 21.78
C ILE A 46 -10.57 8.29 23.12
N GLU A 47 -9.39 8.93 23.07
CA GLU A 47 -8.61 9.31 24.25
C GLU A 47 -9.27 10.47 25.02
N ASN A 48 -9.72 11.49 24.30
CA ASN A 48 -10.37 12.69 24.85
C ASN A 48 -11.78 12.83 24.28
N PRO A 49 -12.76 12.06 24.79
CA PRO A 49 -14.11 12.11 24.25
C PRO A 49 -14.82 13.41 24.65
N GLU A 50 -15.48 14.07 23.70
CA GLU A 50 -16.31 15.27 23.96
C GLU A 50 -17.50 15.00 24.90
N GLN A 51 -17.94 13.74 24.99
CA GLN A 51 -19.04 13.31 25.84
C GLN A 51 -18.69 12.01 26.56
N GLU A 52 -19.17 11.83 27.80
CA GLU A 52 -18.89 10.63 28.60
C GLU A 52 -19.13 9.34 27.81
N MET A 53 -18.04 8.65 27.49
CA MET A 53 -18.06 7.36 26.82
C MET A 53 -17.79 6.25 27.83
N ALA A 54 -18.56 5.17 27.74
CA ALA A 54 -18.29 3.99 28.55
C ALA A 54 -16.97 3.34 28.12
N LEU A 55 -16.15 2.92 29.07
CA LEU A 55 -14.86 2.23 28.80
C LEU A 55 -15.02 0.97 27.93
N ARG A 56 -16.17 0.29 28.05
CA ARG A 56 -16.50 -0.86 27.19
C ARG A 56 -16.68 -0.46 25.73
N LEU A 57 -17.18 0.74 25.45
CA LEU A 57 -17.32 1.23 24.07
C LEU A 57 -15.97 1.59 23.48
N SER A 58 -15.11 2.28 24.24
CA SER A 58 -13.78 2.66 23.77
C SER A 58 -12.91 1.44 23.45
N SER A 59 -13.01 0.35 24.22
CA SER A 59 -12.28 -0.90 23.92
C SER A 59 -12.69 -1.50 22.57
N HIS A 60 -13.99 -1.55 22.26
CA HIS A 60 -14.47 -2.03 20.98
C HIS A 60 -14.08 -1.10 19.82
N LEU A 61 -14.14 0.21 20.03
CA LEU A 61 -13.73 1.19 19.02
C LEU A 61 -12.23 1.08 18.69
N LEU A 62 -11.38 0.87 19.71
CA LEU A 62 -9.94 0.69 19.50
C LEU A 62 -9.63 -0.57 18.67
N VAL A 63 -10.37 -1.67 18.89
CA VAL A 63 -10.26 -2.88 18.06
C VAL A 63 -10.75 -2.64 16.63
N GLY A 64 -11.81 -1.84 16.44
CA GLY A 64 -12.24 -1.43 15.10
C GLY A 64 -11.18 -0.60 14.38
N LEU A 65 -10.55 0.32 15.10
CA LEU A 65 -9.53 1.22 14.58
C LEU A 65 -8.28 0.45 14.15
N SER A 66 -7.81 -0.50 14.96
CA SER A 66 -6.65 -1.35 14.62
C SER A 66 -6.92 -2.21 13.37
N LYS A 67 -8.14 -2.75 13.22
CA LYS A 67 -8.54 -3.49 12.01
C LYS A 67 -8.53 -2.61 10.75
N ILE A 68 -9.00 -1.37 10.84
CA ILE A 68 -8.97 -0.41 9.73
C ILE A 68 -7.52 -0.08 9.36
N TYR A 69 -6.66 0.14 10.35
CA TYR A 69 -5.23 0.38 10.12
C TYR A 69 -4.57 -0.78 9.37
N THR A 70 -4.79 -2.02 9.82
CA THR A 70 -4.27 -3.21 9.12
C THR A 70 -4.74 -3.27 7.67
N ARG A 71 -6.01 -2.92 7.38
CA ARG A 71 -6.51 -2.87 5.99
C ARG A 71 -5.87 -1.78 5.15
N LYS A 72 -5.61 -0.59 5.72
CA LYS A 72 -4.86 0.47 5.02
C LYS A 72 -3.46 0.01 4.64
N VAL A 73 -2.75 -0.63 5.56
CA VAL A 73 -1.41 -1.17 5.29
C VAL A 73 -1.46 -2.26 4.22
N GLN A 74 -2.46 -3.14 4.25
CA GLN A 74 -2.63 -4.16 3.20
C GLN A 74 -2.89 -3.55 1.82
N PHE A 75 -3.67 -2.46 1.73
CA PHE A 75 -3.86 -1.74 0.47
C PHE A 75 -2.53 -1.18 -0.03
N LEU A 76 -1.76 -0.51 0.83
CA LEU A 76 -0.45 0.02 0.48
C LEU A 76 0.52 -1.08 0.00
N PHE A 77 0.59 -2.19 0.72
CA PHE A 77 1.44 -3.33 0.35
C PHE A 77 1.06 -3.90 -1.02
N THR A 78 -0.24 -4.02 -1.29
CA THR A 78 -0.74 -4.50 -2.59
C THR A 78 -0.36 -3.54 -3.72
N ASP A 79 -0.59 -2.23 -3.51
CA ASP A 79 -0.30 -1.20 -4.50
C ASP A 79 1.22 -1.12 -4.79
N CYS A 80 2.07 -1.26 -3.77
CA CYS A 80 3.53 -1.33 -3.94
C CYS A 80 4.00 -2.56 -4.72
N ASN A 81 3.43 -3.74 -4.43
CA ASN A 81 3.76 -4.96 -5.17
C ASN A 81 3.31 -4.88 -6.63
N GLU A 82 2.15 -4.28 -6.90
CA GLU A 82 1.69 -4.05 -8.27
C GLU A 82 2.61 -3.08 -9.01
N ALA A 83 3.02 -1.99 -8.37
CA ALA A 83 3.95 -1.02 -8.94
C ALA A 83 5.32 -1.65 -9.25
N LEU A 84 5.87 -2.42 -8.31
CA LEU A 84 7.13 -3.14 -8.50
C LEU A 84 7.02 -4.12 -9.67
N SER A 85 5.96 -4.93 -9.71
CA SER A 85 5.74 -5.89 -10.79
C SER A 85 5.68 -5.21 -12.16
N LYS A 86 4.96 -4.08 -12.27
CA LYS A 86 4.88 -3.30 -13.52
C LYS A 86 6.23 -2.74 -13.95
N ILE A 87 7.03 -2.24 -13.01
CA ILE A 87 8.39 -1.74 -13.30
C ILE A 87 9.26 -2.90 -13.80
N THR A 88 9.30 -4.01 -13.08
CA THR A 88 10.09 -5.19 -13.47
C THR A 88 9.67 -5.72 -14.84
N LEU A 89 8.37 -5.74 -15.16
CA LEU A 89 7.88 -6.13 -16.48
C LEU A 89 8.26 -5.13 -17.58
N ALA A 90 8.21 -3.82 -17.31
CA ALA A 90 8.54 -2.79 -18.29
C ALA A 90 10.03 -2.77 -18.66
N PHE A 91 10.92 -3.12 -17.74
CA PHE A 91 12.36 -3.16 -17.95
C PHE A 91 12.91 -4.57 -18.27
N ARG A 92 12.03 -5.56 -18.52
CA ARG A 92 12.48 -6.90 -18.94
C ARG A 92 13.03 -6.84 -20.38
N PRO A 93 14.32 -7.17 -20.61
CA PRO A 93 14.96 -7.05 -21.91
C PRO A 93 14.41 -8.03 -22.97
N SER A 94 13.56 -8.98 -22.60
CA SER A 94 12.97 -9.97 -23.53
C SER A 94 11.66 -9.53 -24.19
N ASN A 95 11.12 -8.34 -23.91
CA ASN A 95 9.91 -7.86 -24.59
C ASN A 95 10.20 -7.10 -25.91
N VAL A 96 11.38 -7.35 -26.49
CA VAL A 96 11.73 -6.88 -27.83
C VAL A 96 11.77 -8.10 -28.73
N ASP A 97 10.96 -8.09 -29.79
CA ASP A 97 10.87 -9.12 -30.83
C ASP A 97 12.10 -9.04 -31.75
N LEU A 98 13.30 -8.98 -31.16
CA LEU A 98 14.58 -8.97 -31.85
C LEU A 98 15.17 -10.36 -31.75
N ALA A 99 15.58 -10.90 -32.89
CA ALA A 99 16.28 -12.18 -32.96
C ALA A 99 17.45 -12.21 -31.96
N PRO A 100 17.72 -13.34 -31.28
CA PRO A 100 18.66 -13.46 -30.15
C PRO A 100 20.13 -13.14 -30.47
N VAL A 101 20.43 -12.72 -31.71
CA VAL A 101 21.79 -12.55 -32.24
C VAL A 101 22.16 -11.07 -32.41
N SER A 102 21.25 -10.11 -32.20
CA SER A 102 21.53 -8.69 -32.46
C SER A 102 21.01 -7.75 -31.37
N SER A 103 21.21 -8.09 -30.10
CA SER A 103 20.94 -7.17 -28.98
C SER A 103 22.01 -6.08 -28.81
N LYS A 104 23.20 -6.23 -29.44
CA LYS A 104 24.27 -5.23 -29.39
C LYS A 104 24.70 -4.91 -30.83
N ALA A 105 24.53 -3.65 -31.24
CA ALA A 105 25.13 -3.18 -32.49
C ALA A 105 26.66 -3.25 -32.35
N GLN A 106 27.36 -3.75 -33.38
CA GLN A 106 28.82 -3.70 -33.38
C GLN A 106 29.25 -2.22 -33.32
N ILE A 107 30.23 -1.91 -32.47
CA ILE A 107 30.72 -0.54 -32.22
C ILE A 107 31.10 0.17 -33.54
N LYS A 108 31.57 -0.58 -34.55
CA LYS A 108 31.92 -0.09 -35.89
C LYS A 108 30.74 0.38 -36.75
N ALA A 109 29.51 0.02 -36.41
CA ALA A 109 28.30 0.44 -37.14
C ALA A 109 27.71 1.74 -36.59
N ILE A 110 28.24 2.27 -35.48
CA ILE A 110 27.77 3.50 -34.85
C ILE A 110 28.35 4.69 -35.63
N THR A 111 27.50 5.47 -36.29
CA THR A 111 27.90 6.60 -37.16
C THR A 111 28.16 7.90 -36.39
N LEU A 112 28.16 7.85 -35.05
CA LEU A 112 28.40 8.99 -34.18
C LEU A 112 29.90 9.07 -33.85
N GLU A 113 30.54 10.20 -34.13
CA GLU A 113 31.90 10.47 -33.67
C GLU A 113 31.91 10.57 -32.13
N ASP A 114 32.85 9.84 -31.53
CA ASP A 114 33.02 9.60 -30.10
C ASP A 114 32.89 10.89 -29.26
N PRO A 115 31.77 11.12 -28.54
CA PRO A 115 31.74 12.14 -27.50
C PRO A 115 32.45 11.52 -26.31
N GLY A 116 33.77 11.72 -26.19
CA GLY A 116 34.71 11.05 -25.26
C GLY A 116 34.29 10.93 -23.78
N ILE A 117 33.23 10.16 -23.54
CA ILE A 117 32.58 9.87 -22.27
C ILE A 117 32.64 8.35 -22.15
N SER A 118 33.85 7.86 -21.88
CA SER A 118 34.16 6.46 -21.65
C SER A 118 33.72 6.03 -20.24
N GLY A 119 32.42 6.03 -19.93
CA GLY A 119 32.03 5.67 -18.57
C GLY A 119 30.55 5.67 -18.19
N ILE A 120 29.62 5.68 -19.15
CA ILE A 120 28.21 5.41 -18.79
C ILE A 120 27.99 3.93 -19.00
N ASP A 121 28.40 3.16 -18.01
CA ASP A 121 28.07 1.75 -17.88
C ASP A 121 26.58 1.66 -17.54
N LEU A 122 25.75 1.49 -18.57
CA LEU A 122 24.30 1.29 -18.44
C LEU A 122 23.94 -0.16 -18.06
N ASP A 123 24.94 -0.95 -17.68
CA ASP A 123 24.78 -2.29 -17.11
C ASP A 123 24.39 -2.21 -15.62
N LEU A 124 23.38 -1.38 -15.31
CA LEU A 124 22.66 -1.49 -14.04
C LEU A 124 21.72 -2.69 -14.13
N GLU A 125 22.30 -3.90 -14.19
CA GLU A 125 21.58 -5.11 -13.82
C GLU A 125 21.16 -4.94 -12.36
N LEU A 126 19.93 -4.47 -12.16
CA LEU A 126 19.20 -4.68 -10.92
C LEU A 126 18.97 -6.19 -10.79
N ASN A 127 20.02 -6.92 -10.38
CA ASN A 127 19.92 -8.28 -9.89
C ASN A 127 19.12 -8.24 -8.59
N LEU A 128 17.80 -8.23 -8.74
CA LEU A 128 16.82 -8.43 -7.67
C LEU A 128 16.77 -9.90 -7.20
N THR A 129 17.80 -10.70 -7.47
CA THR A 129 17.92 -12.07 -6.98
C THR A 129 18.32 -12.19 -5.51
N ASP A 130 18.74 -11.09 -4.86
CA ASP A 130 18.95 -11.08 -3.40
C ASP A 130 17.69 -10.62 -2.64
N ALA A 131 16.53 -11.13 -3.04
CA ALA A 131 15.30 -11.07 -2.26
C ALA A 131 15.17 -12.32 -1.37
N ASP A 132 16.19 -12.60 -0.56
CA ASP A 132 16.16 -13.55 0.58
C ASP A 132 15.27 -13.03 1.75
N TRP A 133 14.19 -12.30 1.42
CA TRP A 133 13.19 -11.83 2.39
C TRP A 133 11.99 -12.78 2.55
N LEU A 134 11.97 -13.90 1.82
CA LEU A 134 11.14 -15.05 2.18
C LEU A 134 11.96 -15.99 3.05
N GLY A 135 12.10 -15.57 4.31
CA GLY A 135 12.45 -16.48 5.39
C GLY A 135 11.52 -17.68 5.37
N SER A 136 12.15 -18.85 5.26
CA SER A 136 11.71 -20.18 5.66
C SER A 136 10.40 -20.26 6.46
N GLU A 137 9.38 -20.87 5.86
CA GLU A 137 8.60 -21.99 6.41
C GLU A 137 8.16 -22.91 5.27
#